data_AF-A0A3A0DJ24-F1
#
_entry.id   AF-A0A3A0DJ24-F1
#
_cell.length_a   1.000
_cell.length_b   1.000
_cell.length_c   1.000
_cell.angle_alpha   90.00
_cell.angle_beta   90.00
_cell.angle_gamma   90.00
#
_symmetry.space_group_name_H-M   'P 1'
#
loop_
_entity.id
_entity.type
_entity.pdbx_description
1 polymer ?
#
loop_
_entity_poly.entity_id
_entity_poly.type
_entity_poly.pdbx_seq_one_letter_code
_entity_poly.pdbx_strand_id
1 'polypeptide(L)'
;MSAVSLAVGLQVHAWLYRLPDPATADREGLARWLVIADLTEHDDATCRALVDRFETLFADDETDVDFGGDSSSLSAAERDRVARNAERLKEIWFCSRVDGYCALGHSERDAYMDRQIRNIFRCAGIDRQFHEAQSESRNLGSGEGSNFVGDFFASISEWQASAPVAKREQMAKVVRTGLIRWLATYDLGAYSPAARHEIVASLEKELGENLSFGNPGAALMGKELVQFWRNVEVLAETWFHAKSAQFAALSPAERRQFVARQLKVIDELAAHWPSSSQGGAAEIAVKLQSWITSTDERHRQAAREFAGALQGAWIARLFGGAS
;
A
#
# COMPACT_ATOMS: atom_id res chain seq x y z
N MET A 1 17.45 -52.48 -18.76
CA MET A 1 17.84 -51.27 -18.00
C MET A 1 18.25 -51.72 -16.60
N SER A 2 19.50 -51.47 -16.21
CA SER A 2 20.06 -51.94 -14.94
C SER A 2 19.43 -51.19 -13.75
N ALA A 3 19.13 -51.91 -12.66
CA ALA A 3 18.63 -51.32 -11.41
C ALA A 3 19.56 -50.20 -10.86
N VAL A 4 20.84 -50.21 -11.23
CA VAL A 4 21.82 -49.18 -10.89
C VAL A 4 21.54 -47.86 -11.63
N SER A 5 21.08 -47.91 -12.89
CA SER A 5 20.72 -46.69 -13.66
C SER A 5 19.43 -46.03 -13.16
N LEU A 6 18.48 -46.84 -12.64
CA LEU A 6 17.27 -46.33 -11.97
C LEU A 6 17.59 -45.73 -10.60
N ALA A 7 18.49 -46.35 -9.82
CA ALA A 7 18.88 -45.84 -8.49
C ALA A 7 19.67 -44.53 -8.57
N VAL A 8 20.60 -44.40 -9.53
CA VAL A 8 21.33 -43.15 -9.78
C VAL A 8 20.39 -42.07 -10.35
N GLY A 9 19.46 -42.43 -11.24
CA GLY A 9 18.43 -41.53 -11.74
C GLY A 9 17.51 -41.00 -10.63
N LEU A 10 17.09 -41.86 -9.70
CA LEU A 10 16.27 -41.48 -8.53
C LEU A 10 17.05 -40.65 -7.51
N GLN A 11 18.35 -40.93 -7.28
CA GLN A 11 19.18 -40.11 -6.40
C GLN A 11 19.47 -38.73 -6.98
N VAL A 12 19.73 -38.63 -8.28
CA VAL A 12 19.90 -37.34 -8.97
C VAL A 12 18.58 -36.57 -9.00
N HIS A 13 17.44 -37.24 -9.24
CA HIS A 13 16.13 -36.59 -9.13
C HIS A 13 15.82 -36.13 -7.70
N ALA A 14 16.04 -36.97 -6.68
CA ALA A 14 15.82 -36.61 -5.28
C ALA A 14 16.76 -35.47 -4.82
N TRP A 15 17.97 -35.39 -5.37
CA TRP A 15 18.91 -34.31 -5.10
C TRP A 15 18.51 -33.01 -5.83
N LEU A 16 18.07 -33.08 -7.09
CA LEU A 16 17.53 -31.96 -7.87
C LEU A 16 16.22 -31.40 -7.31
N TYR A 17 15.46 -32.20 -6.54
CA TYR A 17 14.24 -31.76 -5.84
C TYR A 17 14.44 -31.50 -4.35
N ARG A 18 15.65 -31.68 -3.81
CA ARG A 18 15.92 -31.31 -2.42
C ARG A 18 16.00 -29.79 -2.32
N LEU A 19 15.04 -29.21 -1.62
CA LEU A 19 15.03 -27.79 -1.32
C LEU A 19 16.20 -27.45 -0.38
N PRO A 20 16.94 -26.36 -0.62
CA PRO A 20 18.00 -25.92 0.28
C PRO A 20 17.41 -25.46 1.61
N ASP A 21 18.25 -25.40 2.65
CA ASP A 21 17.85 -24.82 3.93
C ASP A 21 17.35 -23.37 3.71
N PRO A 22 16.12 -23.03 4.14
CA PRO A 22 15.54 -21.71 3.90
C PRO A 22 16.38 -20.57 4.48
N ALA A 23 17.12 -20.79 5.58
CA ALA A 23 17.92 -19.75 6.22
C ALA A 23 19.22 -19.45 5.46
N THR A 24 19.70 -20.37 4.63
CA THR A 24 20.97 -20.22 3.90
C THR A 24 20.84 -20.31 2.39
N ALA A 25 19.63 -20.52 1.86
CA ALA A 25 19.35 -20.62 0.43
C ALA A 25 19.93 -19.42 -0.33
N ASP A 26 20.60 -19.65 -1.45
CA ASP A 26 20.99 -18.58 -2.38
C ASP A 26 19.78 -18.14 -3.24
N ARG A 27 20.00 -17.24 -4.22
CA ARG A 27 18.92 -16.72 -5.08
C ARG A 27 18.20 -17.83 -5.84
N GLU A 28 18.96 -18.76 -6.42
CA GLU A 28 18.42 -19.94 -7.12
C GLU A 28 17.63 -20.83 -6.15
N GLY A 29 18.16 -21.04 -4.95
CA GLY A 29 17.49 -21.77 -3.88
C GLY A 29 16.14 -21.16 -3.50
N LEU A 30 16.08 -19.83 -3.35
CA LEU A 30 14.84 -19.11 -3.09
C LEU A 30 13.84 -19.23 -4.26
N ALA A 31 14.30 -19.12 -5.51
CA ALA A 31 13.46 -19.33 -6.69
C ALA A 31 12.87 -20.74 -6.70
N ARG A 32 13.68 -21.76 -6.37
CA ARG A 32 13.22 -23.15 -6.25
C ARG A 32 12.19 -23.32 -5.14
N TRP A 33 12.34 -22.65 -3.99
CA TRP A 33 11.31 -22.63 -2.95
C TRP A 33 9.98 -22.07 -3.48
N LEU A 34 10.01 -20.98 -4.25
CA LEU A 34 8.80 -20.37 -4.82
C LEU A 34 8.14 -21.24 -5.90
N VAL A 35 8.91 -21.95 -6.72
CA VAL A 35 8.39 -22.73 -7.87
C VAL A 35 7.98 -24.16 -7.48
N ILE A 36 8.75 -24.82 -6.62
CA ILE A 36 8.60 -26.26 -6.36
C ILE A 36 7.71 -26.52 -5.14
N ALA A 37 7.89 -25.76 -4.06
CA ALA A 37 7.18 -26.00 -2.79
C ALA A 37 5.80 -25.33 -2.79
N ASP A 38 4.82 -25.91 -2.11
CA ASP A 38 3.62 -25.17 -1.72
C ASP A 38 3.79 -24.64 -0.29
N LEU A 39 4.07 -23.35 -0.14
CA LEU A 39 4.39 -22.74 1.15
C LEU A 39 3.19 -22.73 2.12
N THR A 40 1.99 -23.06 1.66
CA THR A 40 0.82 -23.24 2.55
C THR A 40 0.89 -24.54 3.36
N GLU A 41 1.70 -25.51 2.92
CA GLU A 41 1.93 -26.79 3.61
C GLU A 41 3.12 -26.74 4.59
N HIS A 42 3.87 -25.63 4.60
CA HIS A 42 5.03 -25.42 5.46
C HIS A 42 4.69 -24.59 6.70
N ASP A 43 5.43 -24.80 7.78
CA ASP A 43 5.24 -24.05 9.02
C ASP A 43 5.69 -22.58 8.89
N ASP A 44 5.16 -21.73 9.77
CA ASP A 44 5.51 -20.31 9.81
C ASP A 44 7.01 -20.07 10.07
N ALA A 45 7.72 -21.00 10.72
CA ALA A 45 9.15 -20.86 10.99
C ALA A 45 9.97 -20.95 9.70
N THR A 46 9.64 -21.91 8.84
CA THR A 46 10.22 -22.07 7.49
C THR A 46 9.95 -20.84 6.65
N CYS A 47 8.69 -20.38 6.61
CA CYS A 47 8.31 -19.20 5.85
C CYS A 47 9.01 -17.93 6.37
N ARG A 48 9.16 -17.78 7.69
CA ARG A 48 9.93 -16.66 8.27
C ARG A 48 11.41 -16.72 7.88
N ALA A 49 12.03 -17.90 7.93
CA ALA A 49 13.43 -18.06 7.51
C ALA A 49 13.62 -17.68 6.04
N LEU A 50 12.67 -18.04 5.16
CA LEU A 50 12.68 -17.60 3.76
C LEU A 50 12.57 -16.08 3.66
N VAL A 51 11.60 -15.45 4.34
CA VAL A 51 11.44 -13.99 4.34
C VAL A 51 12.72 -13.26 4.77
N ASP A 52 13.32 -13.67 5.89
CA ASP A 52 14.55 -13.05 6.39
C ASP A 52 15.72 -13.26 5.43
N ARG A 53 15.73 -14.41 4.73
CA ARG A 53 16.72 -14.69 3.69
C ARG A 53 16.52 -13.85 2.43
N PHE A 54 15.27 -13.64 1.98
CA PHE A 54 14.95 -12.68 0.92
C PHE A 54 15.49 -11.30 1.28
N GLU A 55 15.15 -10.78 2.46
CA GLU A 55 15.62 -9.45 2.87
C GLU A 55 17.15 -9.37 2.90
N THR A 56 17.84 -10.40 3.41
CA THR A 56 19.30 -10.41 3.49
C THR A 56 19.95 -10.41 2.10
N LEU A 57 19.48 -11.25 1.18
CA LEU A 57 20.05 -11.37 -0.17
C LEU A 57 19.79 -10.14 -1.05
N PHE A 58 18.73 -9.41 -0.74
CA PHE A 58 18.32 -8.22 -1.47
C PHE A 58 18.53 -6.94 -0.68
N ALA A 59 19.26 -6.96 0.44
CA ALA A 59 19.51 -5.78 1.29
C ALA A 59 20.32 -4.70 0.57
N ASP A 60 21.36 -5.13 -0.15
CA ASP A 60 22.41 -4.28 -0.74
C ASP A 60 22.33 -4.16 -2.26
N ASP A 61 21.43 -4.92 -2.90
CA ASP A 61 21.29 -4.92 -4.35
C ASP A 61 20.32 -3.80 -4.78
N GLU A 62 20.86 -2.74 -5.37
CA GLU A 62 20.07 -1.70 -6.06
C GLU A 62 19.69 -2.14 -7.48
N THR A 63 20.23 -3.27 -7.97
CA THR A 63 19.94 -3.76 -9.32
C THR A 63 18.69 -4.64 -9.35
N ASP A 64 18.06 -4.71 -10.52
CA ASP A 64 16.90 -5.58 -10.76
C ASP A 64 17.17 -6.99 -10.24
N VAL A 65 16.28 -7.45 -9.39
CA VAL A 65 16.40 -8.74 -8.72
C VAL A 65 16.21 -9.85 -9.75
N ASP A 66 17.30 -10.33 -10.34
CA ASP A 66 17.27 -11.48 -11.23
C ASP A 66 17.33 -12.79 -10.42
N PHE A 67 16.25 -13.56 -10.46
CA PHE A 67 16.19 -14.92 -9.89
C PHE A 67 16.89 -15.97 -10.78
N GLY A 68 17.49 -15.56 -11.89
CA GLY A 68 18.34 -16.39 -12.75
C GLY A 68 17.55 -17.29 -13.70
N GLY A 69 16.37 -16.88 -14.16
CA GLY A 69 15.53 -17.71 -15.03
C GLY A 69 14.54 -16.91 -15.87
N ASP A 70 14.31 -17.38 -17.09
CA ASP A 70 13.27 -16.85 -17.97
C ASP A 70 11.90 -17.24 -17.43
N SER A 71 11.17 -16.31 -16.81
CA SER A 71 9.82 -16.54 -16.29
C SER A 71 8.84 -17.07 -17.34
N SER A 72 9.13 -16.91 -18.63
CA SER A 72 8.33 -17.49 -19.72
C SER A 72 8.43 -19.01 -19.81
N SER A 73 9.44 -19.63 -19.18
CA SER A 73 9.59 -21.09 -19.14
C SER A 73 8.70 -21.78 -18.10
N LEU A 74 8.03 -21.03 -17.22
CA LEU A 74 7.16 -21.58 -16.18
C LEU A 74 5.79 -21.99 -16.75
N SER A 75 5.35 -23.20 -16.42
CA SER A 75 3.98 -23.65 -16.69
C SER A 75 2.96 -22.77 -15.97
N ALA A 76 1.70 -22.80 -16.40
CA ALA A 76 0.63 -22.04 -15.74
C ALA A 76 0.48 -22.43 -14.26
N ALA A 77 0.59 -23.73 -13.95
CA ALA A 77 0.49 -24.23 -12.58
C ALA A 77 1.65 -23.76 -11.69
N GLU A 78 2.87 -23.68 -12.23
CA GLU A 78 4.03 -23.14 -11.53
C GLU A 78 3.88 -21.64 -11.28
N ARG A 79 3.42 -20.87 -12.27
CA ARG A 79 3.13 -19.43 -12.10
C ARG A 79 2.09 -19.18 -11.02
N ASP A 80 0.99 -19.93 -11.04
CA ASP A 80 -0.05 -19.83 -10.00
C ASP A 80 0.49 -20.17 -8.61
N ARG A 81 1.41 -21.15 -8.51
CA ARG A 81 2.05 -21.51 -7.24
C ARG A 81 3.00 -20.41 -6.77
N VAL A 82 3.83 -19.86 -7.65
CA VAL A 82 4.73 -18.74 -7.32
C VAL A 82 3.92 -17.56 -6.78
N ALA A 83 2.81 -17.21 -7.43
CA ALA A 83 1.93 -16.13 -6.96
C ALA A 83 1.37 -16.40 -5.55
N ARG A 84 0.83 -17.61 -5.29
CA ARG A 84 0.34 -17.98 -3.95
C ARG A 84 1.44 -17.96 -2.89
N ASN A 85 2.63 -18.45 -3.24
CA ASN A 85 3.79 -18.44 -2.35
C ASN A 85 4.26 -17.01 -2.04
N ALA A 86 4.26 -16.12 -3.04
CA ALA A 86 4.58 -14.72 -2.86
C ALA A 86 3.58 -14.04 -1.90
N GLU A 87 2.27 -14.27 -2.09
CA GLU A 87 1.25 -13.76 -1.16
C GLU A 87 1.46 -14.27 0.27
N ARG A 88 1.73 -15.57 0.42
CA ARG A 88 2.00 -16.17 1.73
C ARG A 88 3.23 -15.55 2.40
N LEU A 89 4.31 -15.33 1.66
CA LEU A 89 5.50 -14.69 2.18
C LEU A 89 5.28 -13.21 2.52
N LYS A 90 4.46 -12.49 1.74
CA LYS A 90 4.06 -11.09 2.04
C LYS A 90 3.28 -11.02 3.37
N GLU A 91 2.35 -11.94 3.59
CA GLU A 91 1.61 -12.06 4.85
C GLU A 91 2.54 -12.33 6.05
N ILE A 92 3.43 -13.33 5.91
CA ILE A 92 4.40 -13.71 6.96
C ILE A 92 5.37 -12.57 7.25
N TRP A 93 5.87 -11.91 6.21
CA TRP A 93 6.70 -10.72 6.33
C TRP A 93 5.96 -9.66 7.13
N PHE A 94 4.76 -9.26 6.70
CA PHE A 94 4.01 -8.19 7.37
C PHE A 94 3.74 -8.50 8.84
N CYS A 95 3.27 -9.72 9.14
CA CYS A 95 3.02 -10.14 10.51
C CYS A 95 4.29 -10.11 11.36
N SER A 96 5.42 -10.58 10.83
CA SER A 96 6.71 -10.55 11.54
C SER A 96 7.19 -9.12 11.78
N ARG A 97 6.95 -8.20 10.85
CA ARG A 97 7.38 -6.80 10.97
C ARG A 97 6.50 -6.02 11.94
N VAL A 98 5.21 -6.33 12.03
CA VAL A 98 4.34 -5.83 13.09
C VAL A 98 4.86 -6.27 14.47
N ASP A 99 5.14 -7.56 14.64
CA ASP A 99 5.62 -8.11 15.92
C ASP A 99 6.98 -7.49 16.30
N GLY A 100 7.90 -7.38 15.34
CA GLY A 100 9.19 -6.73 15.51
C GLY A 100 9.05 -5.26 15.92
N TYR A 101 8.22 -4.48 15.21
CA TYR A 101 7.97 -3.08 15.55
C TYR A 101 7.41 -2.90 16.96
N CYS A 102 6.47 -3.77 17.37
CA CYS A 102 5.86 -3.73 18.70
C CYS A 102 6.88 -4.02 19.82
N ALA A 103 7.86 -4.90 19.56
CA ALA A 103 8.92 -5.25 20.51
C ALA A 103 9.99 -4.17 20.69
N LEU A 104 10.14 -3.24 19.73
CA LEU A 104 11.15 -2.18 19.78
C LEU A 104 10.82 -1.06 20.75
N GLY A 105 11.86 -0.45 21.30
CA GLY A 105 11.77 0.82 22.03
C GLY A 105 11.38 1.99 21.13
N HIS A 106 10.83 3.06 21.70
CA HIS A 106 10.38 4.23 20.91
C HIS A 106 11.48 4.82 20.01
N SER A 107 12.72 4.87 20.48
CA SER A 107 13.86 5.43 19.74
C SER A 107 14.29 4.63 18.51
N GLU A 108 13.89 3.36 18.40
CA GLU A 108 14.32 2.45 17.32
C GLU A 108 13.26 2.31 16.22
N ARG A 109 12.02 2.68 16.53
CA ARG A 109 10.85 2.47 15.68
C ARG A 109 10.90 3.21 14.36
N ASP A 110 11.39 4.45 14.36
CA ASP A 110 11.44 5.27 13.16
C ASP A 110 12.42 4.68 12.14
N ALA A 111 13.66 4.41 12.56
CA ALA A 111 14.67 3.78 11.71
C ALA A 111 14.24 2.39 11.23
N TYR A 112 13.53 1.63 12.06
CA TYR A 112 12.95 0.35 11.67
C TYR A 112 11.90 0.52 10.57
N MET A 113 10.96 1.47 10.75
CA MET A 113 9.87 1.71 9.80
C MET A 113 10.39 2.22 8.46
N ASP A 114 11.38 3.11 8.47
CA ASP A 114 12.01 3.61 7.25
C ASP A 114 12.65 2.47 6.45
N ARG A 115 13.26 1.51 7.14
CA ARG A 115 13.80 0.30 6.50
C ARG A 115 12.68 -0.55 5.90
N GLN A 116 11.58 -0.76 6.61
CA GLN A 116 10.46 -1.57 6.09
C GLN A 116 9.80 -0.93 4.88
N ILE A 117 9.63 0.39 4.87
CA ILE A 117 9.09 1.12 3.73
C ILE A 117 9.99 0.95 2.51
N ARG A 118 11.31 1.12 2.66
CA ARG A 118 12.26 0.85 1.56
C ARG A 118 12.17 -0.58 1.05
N ASN A 119 12.04 -1.56 1.95
CA ASN A 119 11.89 -2.97 1.57
C ASN A 119 10.61 -3.22 0.76
N ILE A 120 9.47 -2.62 1.14
CA ILE A 120 8.21 -2.72 0.38
C ILE A 120 8.40 -2.25 -1.06
N PHE A 121 9.02 -1.08 -1.28
CA PHE A 121 9.23 -0.55 -2.62
C PHE A 121 10.24 -1.36 -3.44
N ARG A 122 11.23 -1.98 -2.78
CA ARG A 122 12.15 -2.92 -3.44
C ARG A 122 11.41 -4.18 -3.89
N CYS A 123 10.56 -4.74 -3.04
CA CYS A 123 9.74 -5.91 -3.37
C CYS A 123 8.73 -5.62 -4.48
N ALA A 124 8.24 -4.38 -4.61
CA ALA A 124 7.40 -3.97 -5.74
C ALA A 124 8.08 -4.19 -7.10
N GLY A 125 9.40 -3.98 -7.17
CA GLY A 125 10.19 -4.26 -8.36
C GLY A 125 10.22 -5.74 -8.71
N ILE A 126 10.33 -6.61 -7.69
CA ILE A 126 10.29 -8.07 -7.85
C ILE A 126 8.93 -8.53 -8.37
N ASP A 127 7.84 -8.05 -7.75
CA ASP A 127 6.47 -8.43 -8.10
C ASP A 127 6.15 -8.09 -9.56
N ARG A 128 6.62 -6.91 -10.01
CA ARG A 128 6.50 -6.47 -11.40
C ARG A 128 7.14 -7.45 -12.40
N GLN A 129 8.32 -7.99 -12.12
CA GLN A 129 8.99 -8.91 -13.04
C GLN A 129 8.18 -10.20 -13.26
N PHE A 130 7.56 -10.75 -12.21
CA PHE A 130 6.72 -11.94 -12.34
C PHE A 130 5.37 -11.65 -13.03
N HIS A 131 4.83 -10.44 -12.85
CA HIS A 131 3.56 -10.03 -13.45
C HIS A 131 3.68 -9.52 -14.90
N GLU A 132 4.78 -8.86 -15.28
CA GLU A 132 5.03 -8.41 -16.66
C GLU A 132 5.16 -9.61 -17.63
N ALA A 133 5.76 -10.71 -17.19
CA ALA A 133 5.76 -11.97 -17.93
C ALA A 133 4.34 -12.55 -18.15
N GLN A 134 3.35 -12.12 -17.37
CA GLN A 134 1.95 -12.51 -17.49
C GLN A 134 1.16 -11.55 -18.38
N SER A 135 1.50 -10.25 -18.39
CA SER A 135 0.80 -9.22 -19.15
C SER A 135 1.19 -9.19 -20.63
N GLU A 136 2.38 -9.65 -21.03
CA GLU A 136 2.71 -9.83 -22.46
C GLU A 136 1.76 -10.82 -23.18
N SER A 137 1.06 -11.67 -22.43
CA SER A 137 0.03 -12.58 -22.96
C SER A 137 -1.39 -11.98 -22.99
N ARG A 138 -1.60 -10.80 -22.36
CA ARG A 138 -2.87 -10.07 -22.33
C ARG A 138 -2.63 -8.63 -22.79
N ASN A 139 -2.95 -8.32 -24.05
CA ASN A 139 -2.95 -6.96 -24.64
C ASN A 139 -3.65 -5.91 -23.74
N LEU A 140 -2.96 -5.44 -22.70
CA LEU A 140 -3.35 -4.37 -21.80
C LEU A 140 -2.18 -3.39 -21.81
N GLY A 141 -2.48 -2.15 -22.21
CA GLY A 141 -1.50 -1.15 -22.57
C GLY A 141 -0.44 -0.93 -21.50
N SER A 142 0.79 -0.78 -21.97
CA SER A 142 1.96 -0.32 -21.23
C SER A 142 1.67 1.03 -20.57
N GLY A 143 1.32 1.01 -19.28
CA GLY A 143 1.06 2.27 -18.59
C GLY A 143 0.67 2.18 -17.13
N GLU A 144 1.17 1.25 -16.33
CA GLU A 144 0.73 1.15 -14.92
C GLU A 144 1.85 0.68 -13.99
N GLY A 145 2.67 1.63 -13.56
CA GLY A 145 3.60 1.44 -12.44
C GLY A 145 2.94 1.54 -11.05
N SER A 146 1.60 1.54 -10.96
CA SER A 146 0.86 1.97 -9.76
C SER A 146 0.00 0.93 -9.04
N ASN A 147 -0.23 -0.27 -9.60
CA ASN A 147 -1.10 -1.27 -8.94
C ASN A 147 -0.50 -1.86 -7.65
N PHE A 148 0.82 -1.95 -7.52
CA PHE A 148 1.45 -2.61 -6.37
C PHE A 148 1.09 -1.99 -5.01
N VAL A 149 1.14 -0.66 -4.89
CA VAL A 149 0.86 0.01 -3.61
C VAL A 149 -0.60 -0.21 -3.21
N GLY A 150 -1.52 -0.15 -4.18
CA GLY A 150 -2.93 -0.38 -3.94
C GLY A 150 -3.23 -1.82 -3.53
N ASP A 151 -2.66 -2.79 -4.23
CA ASP A 151 -2.80 -4.23 -3.96
C ASP A 151 -2.18 -4.62 -2.61
N PHE A 152 -1.03 -4.01 -2.27
CA PHE A 152 -0.38 -4.22 -0.99
C PHE A 152 -1.25 -3.71 0.18
N PHE A 153 -1.84 -2.52 0.05
CA PHE A 153 -2.79 -2.02 1.06
C PHE A 153 -4.03 -2.92 1.15
N ALA A 154 -4.60 -3.35 0.03
CA ALA A 154 -5.74 -4.27 0.04
C ALA A 154 -5.42 -5.58 0.79
N SER A 155 -4.22 -6.12 0.59
CA SER A 155 -3.73 -7.31 1.28
C SER A 155 -3.57 -7.08 2.79
N ILE A 156 -3.05 -5.91 3.20
CA ILE A 156 -2.96 -5.51 4.62
C ILE A 156 -4.35 -5.54 5.28
N SER A 157 -5.37 -4.98 4.65
CA SER A 157 -6.76 -5.01 5.15
C SER A 157 -7.23 -6.45 5.40
N GLU A 158 -6.97 -7.34 4.43
CA GLU A 158 -7.37 -8.74 4.52
C GLU A 158 -6.66 -9.47 5.67
N TRP A 159 -5.35 -9.26 5.81
CA TRP A 159 -4.56 -9.83 6.91
C TRP A 159 -4.99 -9.27 8.27
N GLN A 160 -5.34 -7.99 8.36
CA GLN A 160 -5.90 -7.41 9.58
C GLN A 160 -7.26 -8.02 9.92
N ALA A 161 -8.11 -8.25 8.92
CA ALA A 161 -9.43 -8.85 9.12
C ALA A 161 -9.34 -10.32 9.56
N SER A 162 -8.33 -11.07 9.09
CA SER A 162 -8.10 -12.47 9.48
C SER A 162 -7.38 -12.62 10.83
N ALA A 163 -6.63 -11.61 11.28
CA ALA A 163 -5.86 -11.67 12.52
C ALA A 163 -6.75 -11.76 13.79
N PRO A 164 -6.22 -12.31 14.91
CA PRO A 164 -6.89 -12.27 16.21
C PRO A 164 -7.19 -10.85 16.66
N VAL A 165 -8.34 -10.63 17.32
CA VAL A 165 -8.83 -9.28 17.73
C VAL A 165 -7.75 -8.46 18.46
N ALA A 166 -7.01 -9.08 19.38
CA ALA A 166 -5.94 -8.41 20.14
C ALA A 166 -4.78 -7.91 19.26
N LYS A 167 -4.54 -8.53 18.09
CA LYS A 167 -3.47 -8.16 17.15
C LYS A 167 -3.92 -7.09 16.15
N ARG A 168 -5.21 -7.00 15.84
CA ARG A 168 -5.75 -6.04 14.85
C ARG A 168 -5.43 -4.60 15.19
N GLU A 169 -5.59 -4.20 16.44
CA GLU A 169 -5.27 -2.84 16.89
C GLU A 169 -3.77 -2.52 16.75
N GLN A 170 -2.91 -3.49 17.07
CA GLN A 170 -1.47 -3.35 16.89
C GLN A 170 -1.11 -3.20 15.41
N MET A 171 -1.64 -4.07 14.55
CA MET A 171 -1.45 -3.99 13.10
C MET A 171 -1.93 -2.63 12.55
N ALA A 172 -3.11 -2.17 12.95
CA ALA A 172 -3.64 -0.88 12.53
C ALA A 172 -2.74 0.29 12.94
N LYS A 173 -2.17 0.25 14.15
CA LYS A 173 -1.21 1.27 14.63
C LYS A 173 0.09 1.25 13.83
N VAL A 174 0.63 0.07 13.54
CA VAL A 174 1.87 -0.08 12.73
C VAL A 174 1.63 0.43 11.31
N VAL A 175 0.52 0.04 10.68
CA VAL A 175 0.14 0.50 9.33
C VAL A 175 -0.03 2.00 9.28
N ARG A 176 -0.73 2.60 10.25
CA ARG A 176 -0.86 4.06 10.33
C ARG A 176 0.50 4.75 10.45
N THR A 177 1.39 4.21 11.27
CA THR A 177 2.74 4.78 11.43
C THR A 177 3.54 4.67 10.14
N GLY A 178 3.52 3.51 9.49
CA GLY A 178 4.17 3.29 8.21
C GLY A 178 3.63 4.21 7.12
N LEU A 179 2.32 4.43 7.09
CA LEU A 179 1.67 5.35 6.16
C LEU A 179 2.14 6.80 6.38
N ILE A 180 2.17 7.28 7.63
CA ILE A 180 2.65 8.63 7.95
C ILE A 180 4.10 8.81 7.52
N ARG A 181 4.97 7.85 7.82
CA ARG A 181 6.39 7.88 7.40
C ARG A 181 6.53 7.81 5.88
N TRP A 182 5.75 6.98 5.20
CA TRP A 182 5.74 6.90 3.73
C TRP A 182 5.34 8.23 3.10
N LEU A 183 4.25 8.83 3.56
CA LEU A 183 3.81 10.17 3.15
C LEU A 183 4.83 11.26 3.49
N ALA A 184 5.69 11.08 4.49
CA ALA A 184 6.76 12.02 4.80
C ALA A 184 8.00 11.85 3.91
N THR A 185 8.15 10.71 3.22
CA THR A 185 9.39 10.32 2.55
C THR A 185 9.34 10.50 1.03
N TYR A 186 8.23 10.16 0.37
CA TYR A 186 8.15 10.12 -1.10
C TYR A 186 7.42 11.34 -1.66
N ASP A 187 7.85 11.90 -2.80
CA ASP A 187 7.11 13.00 -3.45
C ASP A 187 5.96 12.46 -4.30
N LEU A 188 4.74 12.45 -3.77
CA LEU A 188 3.55 12.00 -4.50
C LEU A 188 3.17 12.94 -5.64
N GLY A 189 3.69 14.18 -5.65
CA GLY A 189 3.51 15.09 -6.77
C GLY A 189 4.19 14.62 -8.05
N ALA A 190 5.18 13.74 -7.96
CA ALA A 190 5.85 13.14 -9.11
C ALA A 190 5.10 11.95 -9.72
N TYR A 191 4.05 11.45 -9.04
CA TYR A 191 3.26 10.31 -9.50
C TYR A 191 2.23 10.76 -10.56
N SER A 192 1.87 9.84 -11.46
CA SER A 192 0.83 10.11 -12.45
C SER A 192 -0.53 10.38 -11.78
N PRO A 193 -1.46 11.10 -12.44
CA PRO A 193 -2.81 11.27 -11.92
C PRO A 193 -3.54 9.94 -11.61
N ALA A 194 -3.38 8.93 -12.47
CA ALA A 194 -3.98 7.60 -12.26
C ALA A 194 -3.45 6.93 -10.98
N ALA A 195 -2.12 6.94 -10.79
CA ALA A 195 -1.49 6.38 -9.60
C ALA A 195 -1.96 7.08 -8.31
N ARG A 196 -2.12 8.41 -8.35
CA ARG A 196 -2.65 9.18 -7.21
C ARG A 196 -4.11 8.81 -6.90
N HIS A 197 -4.93 8.58 -7.92
CA HIS A 197 -6.31 8.13 -7.74
C HIS A 197 -6.39 6.74 -7.08
N GLU A 198 -5.54 5.80 -7.49
CA GLU A 198 -5.44 4.48 -6.88
C GLU A 198 -5.01 4.57 -5.42
N ILE A 199 -3.97 5.36 -5.13
CA ILE A 199 -3.53 5.60 -3.74
C ILE A 199 -4.70 6.13 -2.91
N VAL A 200 -5.42 7.16 -3.38
CA VAL A 200 -6.59 7.68 -2.67
C VAL A 200 -7.62 6.59 -2.42
N ALA A 201 -7.99 5.80 -3.43
CA ALA A 201 -8.97 4.72 -3.30
C ALA A 201 -8.54 3.68 -2.25
N SER A 202 -7.26 3.31 -2.24
CA SER A 202 -6.71 2.38 -1.24
C SER A 202 -6.71 2.99 0.16
N LEU A 203 -6.32 4.27 0.31
CA LEU A 203 -6.34 4.93 1.62
C LEU A 203 -7.75 5.05 2.21
N GLU A 204 -8.76 5.29 1.38
CA GLU A 204 -10.16 5.30 1.83
C GLU A 204 -10.63 3.93 2.32
N LYS A 205 -10.15 2.85 1.70
CA LYS A 205 -10.43 1.48 2.15
C LYS A 205 -9.75 1.21 3.50
N GLU A 206 -8.46 1.55 3.62
CA GLU A 206 -7.64 1.23 4.80
C GLU A 206 -7.92 2.09 6.03
N LEU A 207 -8.06 3.41 5.85
CA LEU A 207 -8.32 4.33 6.96
C LEU A 207 -9.82 4.47 7.26
N GLY A 208 -10.66 3.80 6.48
CA GLY A 208 -12.11 3.95 6.49
C GLY A 208 -12.57 5.33 5.99
N GLU A 209 -13.86 5.61 6.16
CA GLU A 209 -14.51 6.84 5.66
C GLU A 209 -13.94 8.16 6.24
N ASN A 210 -13.00 8.13 7.20
CA ASN A 210 -12.55 9.32 7.93
C ASN A 210 -11.11 9.75 7.63
N LEU A 211 -10.30 9.00 6.86
CA LEU A 211 -8.90 9.34 6.53
C LEU A 211 -8.10 9.97 7.70
N SER A 212 -8.19 9.39 8.90
CA SER A 212 -7.57 9.97 10.10
C SER A 212 -6.10 9.58 10.21
N PHE A 213 -5.22 10.57 10.06
CA PHE A 213 -3.78 10.44 10.28
C PHE A 213 -3.38 10.70 11.75
N GLY A 214 -4.31 11.15 12.59
CA GLY A 214 -4.01 11.61 13.96
C GLY A 214 -3.14 12.87 13.95
N ASN A 215 -2.26 13.02 14.95
CA ASN A 215 -1.33 14.15 15.02
C ASN A 215 0.06 13.78 14.45
N PRO A 216 0.33 14.02 13.15
CA PRO A 216 1.62 13.70 12.54
C PRO A 216 2.77 14.50 13.14
N GLY A 217 2.51 15.67 13.73
CA GLY A 217 3.53 16.51 14.36
C GLY A 217 4.15 15.89 15.62
N ALA A 218 3.54 14.83 16.18
CA ALA A 218 4.16 14.05 17.25
C ALA A 218 5.25 13.08 16.75
N ALA A 219 5.22 12.72 15.46
CA ALA A 219 6.10 11.73 14.85
C ALA A 219 7.06 12.30 13.80
N LEU A 220 6.73 13.45 13.21
CA LEU A 220 7.48 14.08 12.12
C LEU A 220 7.94 15.48 12.50
N MET A 221 9.15 15.85 12.06
CA MET A 221 9.76 17.14 12.37
C MET A 221 10.36 17.79 11.11
N GLY A 222 10.44 19.13 11.10
CA GLY A 222 11.14 19.89 10.07
C GLY A 222 10.69 19.55 8.64
N LYS A 223 11.63 19.09 7.79
CA LYS A 223 11.38 18.79 6.38
C LYS A 223 10.41 17.63 6.16
N GLU A 224 10.42 16.63 7.03
CA GLU A 224 9.53 15.46 6.94
C GLU A 224 8.07 15.87 7.10
N LEU A 225 7.80 16.73 8.09
CA LEU A 225 6.45 17.24 8.33
C LEU A 225 5.96 18.12 7.17
N VAL A 226 6.84 18.93 6.58
CA VAL A 226 6.52 19.73 5.38
C VAL A 226 6.20 18.83 4.19
N GLN A 227 7.01 17.79 3.95
CA GLN A 227 6.79 16.85 2.85
C GLN A 227 5.50 16.04 3.06
N PHE A 228 5.22 15.60 4.29
CA PHE A 228 3.97 14.96 4.66
C PHE A 228 2.76 15.81 4.27
N TRP A 229 2.72 17.08 4.69
CA TRP A 229 1.59 17.95 4.39
C TRP A 229 1.45 18.29 2.91
N ARG A 230 2.57 18.43 2.19
CA ARG A 230 2.56 18.57 0.72
C ARG A 230 1.90 17.36 0.05
N ASN A 231 2.20 16.15 0.52
CA ASN A 231 1.60 14.93 -0.03
C ASN A 231 0.14 14.76 0.37
N VAL A 232 -0.23 15.11 1.62
CA VAL A 232 -1.63 15.14 2.04
C VAL A 232 -2.43 16.11 1.19
N GLU A 233 -1.88 17.28 0.83
CA GLU A 233 -2.53 18.21 -0.08
C GLU A 233 -2.78 17.60 -1.47
N VAL A 234 -1.76 16.96 -2.05
CA VAL A 234 -1.89 16.29 -3.35
C VAL A 234 -2.97 15.20 -3.34
N LEU A 235 -3.03 14.41 -2.26
CA LEU A 235 -4.03 13.36 -2.10
C LEU A 235 -5.42 13.92 -1.84
N ALA A 236 -5.54 14.98 -1.03
CA ALA A 236 -6.81 15.65 -0.76
C ALA A 236 -7.40 16.30 -2.01
N GLU A 237 -6.57 16.91 -2.87
CA GLU A 237 -7.00 17.41 -4.17
C GLU A 237 -7.51 16.28 -5.07
N THR A 238 -6.74 15.20 -5.18
CA THR A 238 -7.10 14.03 -5.99
C THR A 238 -8.41 13.39 -5.51
N TRP A 239 -8.57 13.27 -4.19
CA TRP A 239 -9.80 12.84 -3.54
C TRP A 239 -10.97 13.75 -3.87
N PHE A 240 -10.77 15.07 -3.76
CA PHE A 240 -11.81 16.05 -4.04
C PHE A 240 -12.32 15.94 -5.48
N HIS A 241 -11.41 15.81 -6.46
CA HIS A 241 -11.79 15.61 -7.86
C HIS A 241 -12.59 14.32 -8.04
N ALA A 242 -12.14 13.20 -7.47
CA ALA A 242 -12.85 11.92 -7.54
C ALA A 242 -14.26 12.01 -6.92
N LYS A 243 -14.40 12.64 -5.75
CA LYS A 243 -15.70 12.80 -5.07
C LYS A 243 -16.63 13.78 -5.78
N SER A 244 -16.09 14.82 -6.41
CA SER A 244 -16.90 15.75 -7.21
C SER A 244 -17.56 15.05 -8.41
N ALA A 245 -16.83 14.14 -9.07
CA ALA A 245 -17.36 13.34 -10.16
C ALA A 245 -18.44 12.36 -9.68
N GLN A 246 -18.21 11.69 -8.55
CA GLN A 246 -19.22 10.82 -7.91
C GLN A 246 -20.47 11.62 -7.53
N PHE A 247 -20.30 12.78 -6.90
CA PHE A 247 -21.41 13.66 -6.49
C PHE A 247 -22.28 14.10 -7.67
N ALA A 248 -21.67 14.42 -8.82
CA ALA A 248 -22.40 14.81 -10.01
C ALA A 248 -23.29 13.67 -10.56
N ALA A 249 -22.86 12.42 -10.41
CA ALA A 249 -23.60 11.23 -10.83
C ALA A 249 -24.75 10.85 -9.87
N LEU A 250 -24.78 11.39 -8.65
CA LEU A 250 -25.81 11.08 -7.65
C LEU A 250 -27.10 11.88 -7.86
N SER A 251 -28.22 11.27 -7.48
CA SER A 251 -29.51 11.95 -7.42
C SER A 251 -29.54 13.00 -6.30
N PRO A 252 -30.43 14.01 -6.37
CA PRO A 252 -30.57 15.02 -5.32
C PRO A 252 -30.84 14.46 -3.91
N ALA A 253 -31.49 13.29 -3.81
CA ALA A 253 -31.76 12.64 -2.54
C ALA A 253 -30.48 12.05 -1.92
N GLU A 254 -29.63 11.43 -2.73
CA GLU A 254 -28.39 10.78 -2.28
C GLU A 254 -27.29 11.80 -1.95
N ARG A 255 -27.27 12.93 -2.65
CA ARG A 255 -26.26 14.01 -2.49
C ARG A 255 -26.11 14.48 -1.04
N ARG A 256 -27.20 14.58 -0.26
CA ARG A 256 -27.12 15.02 1.15
C ARG A 256 -26.38 14.02 2.03
N GLN A 257 -26.74 12.74 1.93
CA GLN A 257 -26.07 11.68 2.71
C GLN A 257 -24.61 11.54 2.29
N PHE A 258 -24.33 11.68 1.00
CA PHE A 258 -22.97 11.66 0.48
C PHE A 258 -22.12 12.79 1.08
N VAL A 259 -22.61 14.05 1.02
CA VAL A 259 -21.92 15.22 1.60
C VAL A 259 -21.69 15.05 3.09
N ALA A 260 -22.68 14.56 3.84
CA ALA A 260 -22.55 14.31 5.28
C ALA A 260 -21.40 13.33 5.61
N ARG A 261 -21.17 12.31 4.77
CA ARG A 261 -20.03 11.40 4.91
C ARG A 261 -18.71 12.10 4.60
N GLN A 262 -18.64 12.84 3.50
CA GLN A 262 -17.41 13.53 3.08
C GLN A 262 -17.00 14.65 4.04
N LEU A 263 -17.94 15.25 4.77
CA LEU A 263 -17.63 16.25 5.79
C LEU A 263 -16.72 15.72 6.90
N LYS A 264 -16.77 14.42 7.23
CA LYS A 264 -15.88 13.85 8.25
C LYS A 264 -14.42 13.92 7.84
N VAL A 265 -14.14 13.65 6.56
CA VAL A 265 -12.79 13.79 5.98
C VAL A 265 -12.35 15.25 6.00
N ILE A 266 -13.24 16.18 5.64
CA ILE A 266 -12.93 17.62 5.68
C ILE A 266 -12.67 18.11 7.10
N ASP A 267 -13.48 17.68 8.08
CA ASP A 267 -13.31 18.03 9.49
C ASP A 267 -11.94 17.53 10.01
N GLU A 268 -11.58 16.29 9.66
CA GLU A 268 -10.29 15.69 10.04
C GLU A 268 -9.10 16.44 9.40
N LEU A 269 -9.18 16.73 8.10
CA LEU A 269 -8.18 17.53 7.41
C LEU A 269 -8.07 18.91 8.05
N ALA A 270 -9.19 19.61 8.31
CA ALA A 270 -9.19 20.94 8.91
C ALA A 270 -8.64 20.96 10.35
N ALA A 271 -8.87 19.89 11.12
CA ALA A 271 -8.38 19.79 12.50
C ALA A 271 -6.85 19.66 12.57
N HIS A 272 -6.25 19.05 11.56
CA HIS A 272 -4.81 18.76 11.54
C HIS A 272 -4.01 19.59 10.54
N TRP A 273 -4.67 20.27 9.59
CA TRP A 273 -4.01 21.08 8.57
C TRP A 273 -3.04 22.07 9.22
N PRO A 274 -1.83 22.25 8.67
CA PRO A 274 -0.83 23.18 9.22
C PRO A 274 -1.32 24.60 8.99
N SER A 275 -2.19 25.10 9.86
CA SER A 275 -2.82 26.39 9.65
C SER A 275 -1.89 27.51 10.02
N SER A 276 -1.80 28.50 9.14
CA SER A 276 -1.45 29.85 9.58
C SER A 276 -2.50 30.36 10.60
N SER A 277 -2.22 31.45 11.31
CA SER A 277 -3.00 32.04 12.42
C SER A 277 -4.55 32.14 12.27
N GLN A 278 -5.11 31.86 11.10
CA GLN A 278 -6.55 31.93 10.78
C GLN A 278 -7.32 30.60 11.02
N GLY A 279 -6.64 29.53 11.44
CA GLY A 279 -7.24 28.23 11.75
C GLY A 279 -7.47 27.36 10.50
N GLY A 280 -7.43 26.04 10.66
CA GLY A 280 -7.44 25.09 9.53
C GLY A 280 -8.71 25.15 8.67
N ALA A 281 -9.83 25.61 9.24
CA ALA A 281 -11.09 25.67 8.50
C ALA A 281 -11.08 26.70 7.35
N ALA A 282 -10.55 27.89 7.62
CA ALA A 282 -10.42 28.94 6.61
C ALA A 282 -9.46 28.51 5.50
N GLU A 283 -8.39 27.81 5.87
CA GLU A 283 -7.39 27.33 4.92
C GLU A 283 -7.96 26.25 3.98
N ILE A 284 -8.72 25.28 4.51
CA ILE A 284 -9.41 24.30 3.67
C ILE A 284 -10.40 24.98 2.71
N ALA A 285 -11.11 26.02 3.14
CA ALA A 285 -12.00 26.77 2.25
C ALA A 285 -11.24 27.44 1.09
N VAL A 286 -10.04 27.98 1.34
CA VAL A 286 -9.16 28.52 0.30
C VAL A 286 -8.66 27.40 -0.62
N LYS A 287 -8.26 26.25 -0.07
CA LYS A 287 -7.80 25.09 -0.86
C LYS A 287 -8.89 24.54 -1.77
N LEU A 288 -10.14 24.43 -1.30
CA LEU A 288 -11.27 24.04 -2.14
C LEU A 288 -11.43 24.95 -3.37
N GLN A 289 -11.26 26.27 -3.22
CA GLN A 289 -11.31 27.19 -4.37
C GLN A 289 -10.13 26.99 -5.33
N SER A 290 -8.94 26.71 -4.79
CA SER A 290 -7.78 26.36 -5.59
C SER A 290 -8.01 25.07 -6.39
N TRP A 291 -8.53 24.02 -5.75
CA TRP A 291 -8.80 22.72 -6.38
C TRP A 291 -9.91 22.78 -7.43
N ILE A 292 -10.91 23.66 -7.26
CA ILE A 292 -11.90 23.95 -8.31
C ILE A 292 -11.20 24.58 -9.52
N THR A 293 -10.29 25.53 -9.29
CA THR A 293 -9.57 26.23 -10.36
C THR A 293 -8.66 25.28 -11.13
N SER A 294 -8.02 24.32 -10.46
CA SER A 294 -7.18 23.28 -11.09
C SER A 294 -7.97 22.18 -11.81
N THR A 295 -9.29 22.09 -11.59
CA THR A 295 -10.14 21.09 -12.24
C THR A 295 -10.28 21.39 -13.74
N ASP A 296 -10.20 20.36 -14.57
CA ASP A 296 -10.52 20.40 -16.00
C ASP A 296 -11.85 21.12 -16.26
N GLU A 297 -11.90 21.92 -17.34
CA GLU A 297 -13.08 22.72 -17.69
C GLU A 297 -14.38 21.89 -17.71
N ARG A 298 -14.29 20.67 -18.25
CA ARG A 298 -15.42 19.74 -18.38
C ARG A 298 -16.01 19.31 -17.03
N HIS A 299 -15.20 19.28 -15.97
CA HIS A 299 -15.59 18.81 -14.64
C HIS A 299 -15.73 19.95 -13.62
N ARG A 300 -15.36 21.19 -13.98
CA ARG A 300 -15.31 22.32 -13.04
C ARG A 300 -16.67 22.66 -12.42
N GLN A 301 -17.76 22.49 -13.17
CA GLN A 301 -19.10 22.73 -12.64
C GLN A 301 -19.46 21.73 -11.52
N ALA A 302 -19.14 20.45 -11.71
CA ALA A 302 -19.33 19.42 -10.68
C ALA A 302 -18.50 19.72 -9.43
N ALA A 303 -17.24 20.12 -9.61
CA ALA A 303 -16.36 20.54 -8.51
C ALA A 303 -16.94 21.72 -7.72
N ARG A 304 -17.47 22.75 -8.40
CA ARG A 304 -18.12 23.90 -7.76
C ARG A 304 -19.36 23.50 -6.96
N GLU A 305 -20.23 22.68 -7.54
CA GLU A 305 -21.44 22.21 -6.87
C GLU A 305 -21.10 21.38 -5.62
N PHE A 306 -20.14 20.47 -5.73
CA PHE A 306 -19.71 19.64 -4.61
C PHE A 306 -19.07 20.48 -3.50
N ALA A 307 -18.15 21.41 -3.83
CA ALA A 307 -17.55 22.30 -2.86
C ALA A 307 -18.58 23.21 -2.18
N GLY A 308 -19.54 23.76 -2.94
CA GLY A 308 -20.63 24.55 -2.38
C GLY A 308 -21.51 23.75 -1.42
N ALA A 309 -21.78 22.48 -1.73
CA ALA A 309 -22.53 21.58 -0.86
C ALA A 309 -21.75 21.26 0.44
N LEU A 310 -20.44 21.00 0.35
CA LEU A 310 -19.57 20.81 1.52
C LEU A 310 -19.56 22.06 2.41
N GLN A 311 -19.28 23.23 1.84
CA GLN A 311 -19.23 24.50 2.58
C GLN A 311 -20.57 24.84 3.23
N GLY A 312 -21.68 24.69 2.50
CA GLY A 312 -23.02 24.95 3.01
C GLY A 312 -23.38 24.03 4.19
N ALA A 313 -23.08 22.72 4.06
CA ALA A 313 -23.34 21.77 5.12
C ALA A 313 -22.42 21.99 6.35
N TRP A 314 -21.18 22.43 6.14
CA TRP A 314 -20.26 22.75 7.23
C TRP A 314 -20.68 24.01 8.01
N ILE A 315 -21.03 25.09 7.31
CA ILE A 315 -21.58 26.32 7.91
C ILE A 315 -22.85 26.00 8.68
N ALA A 316 -23.75 25.20 8.11
CA ALA A 316 -24.97 24.78 8.79
C ALA A 316 -24.68 24.02 10.10
N ARG A 317 -23.61 23.21 10.18
CA ARG A 317 -23.20 22.55 11.43
C ARG A 317 -22.65 23.54 12.46
N LEU A 318 -21.88 24.55 12.04
CA LEU A 318 -21.29 25.55 12.93
C LEU A 318 -22.34 26.50 13.54
N PHE A 319 -23.32 26.92 12.75
CA PHE A 319 -24.32 27.91 13.17
C PHE A 319 -25.70 27.33 13.51
N GLY A 320 -25.99 26.10 13.08
CA GLY A 320 -27.30 25.47 13.23
C GLY A 320 -27.56 24.87 14.61
N GLY A 321 -26.52 24.61 15.40
CA GLY A 321 -26.63 23.92 16.70
C GLY A 321 -27.09 22.47 16.55
N ALA A 322 -26.46 21.55 17.28
CA ALA A 322 -27.02 20.22 17.44
C ALA A 322 -28.40 20.34 18.11
N SER A 323 -29.44 20.03 17.34
CA SER A 323 -30.75 19.62 17.84
C SER A 323 -30.84 18.11 17.73
#